data_AF-A0A1N7EJC9-F1
#
_entry.id   AF-A0A1N7EJC9-F1
#
_cell.length_a   1.000
_cell.length_b   1.000
_cell.length_c   1.000
_cell.angle_alpha   90.00
_cell.angle_beta   90.00
_cell.angle_gamma   90.00
#
_symmetry.space_group_name_H-M   'P 1'
#
loop_
_entity.id
_entity.type
_entity.pdbx_description
1 polymer ?
#
loop_
_entity_poly.entity_id
_entity_poly.type
_entity_poly.pdbx_seq_one_letter_code
_entity_poly.pdbx_strand_id
1 'polypeptide(L)' 'MFRTIKLGTCVLIQGIFVRSLPDGRIQIADGDKVYTGLPVS' A
#
# COMPACT_ATOMS: atom_id res chain seq x y z
N MET A 1 9.27 7.69 -0.39
CA MET A 1 9.79 6.37 0.06
C MET A 1 8.87 5.29 -0.45
N PHE A 2 9.42 4.24 -1.07
CA PHE A 2 8.60 3.10 -1.51
C PHE A 2 8.13 2.28 -0.31
N ARG A 3 6.87 1.85 -0.38
CA ARG A 3 6.24 0.92 0.55
C ARG A 3 5.61 -0.19 -0.25
N THR A 4 5.63 -1.39 0.29
CA THR A 4 4.91 -2.53 -0.26
C THR A 4 3.69 -2.78 0.61
N ILE A 5 2.55 -3.01 -0.03
CA ILE A 5 1.32 -3.42 0.63
C ILE A 5 0.95 -4.85 0.23
N LYS A 6 0.25 -5.55 1.12
CA LYS A 6 -0.47 -6.77 0.82
C LYS A 6 -1.92 -6.47 0.49
N LEU A 7 -2.38 -6.96 -0.66
CA LEU A 7 -3.78 -6.97 -1.07
C LEU A 7 -4.30 -8.42 -0.99
N GLY A 8 -5.28 -8.65 -0.11
CA GLY A 8 -5.79 -10.01 0.13
C GLY A 8 -4.74 -10.94 0.77
N THR A 9 -4.65 -12.19 0.30
CA THR A 9 -3.76 -13.22 0.86
C THR A 9 -2.44 -13.38 0.10
N CYS A 10 -2.43 -13.15 -1.22
CA CYS A 10 -1.31 -13.55 -2.08
C CYS A 10 -0.77 -12.44 -3.00
N VAL A 11 -1.30 -11.22 -2.95
CA VAL A 11 -0.86 -10.13 -3.85
C VAL A 11 -0.06 -9.10 -3.05
N LEU A 12 1.12 -8.75 -3.57
CA LEU A 12 1.97 -7.70 -3.06
C LEU A 12 2.12 -6.61 -4.12
N ILE A 13 1.98 -5.34 -3.74
CA ILE A 13 2.10 -4.20 -4.64
C ILE A 13 3.07 -3.20 -4.01
N GLN A 14 4.06 -2.74 -4.77
CA GLN A 14 5.01 -1.74 -4.33
C GLN A 14 4.67 -0.38 -4.96
N GLY A 15 4.76 0.69 -4.17
CA GLY A 15 4.49 2.04 -4.67
C GLY A 15 4.95 3.12 -3.70
N ILE A 16 4.70 4.37 -4.07
CA ILE A 16 5.06 5.54 -3.27
C ILE A 16 4.03 5.71 -2.15
N PHE A 17 4.50 5.80 -0.90
CA PHE A 17 3.61 6.07 0.22
C PHE A 17 2.84 7.39 0.06
N VAL A 18 1.53 7.33 0.20
CA VAL A 18 0.63 8.50 0.12
C VAL A 18 0.23 8.94 1.53
N ARG A 19 -0.41 8.05 2.31
CA ARG A 19 -0.85 8.30 3.68
C ARG A 19 -1.16 7.01 4.45
N SER A 20 -1.20 7.13 5.76
CA SER A 20 -1.73 6.08 6.66
C SER A 20 -3.22 6.28 6.89
N LEU A 21 -3.94 5.18 7.07
CA LEU A 21 -5.36 5.16 7.41
C LEU A 21 -5.53 4.75 8.88
N PRO A 22 -6.63 5.15 9.54
CA PRO A 22 -6.87 4.85 10.95
C PRO A 22 -7.10 3.35 11.23
N ASP A 23 -7.37 2.54 10.21
CA ASP A 23 -7.55 1.08 10.29
C ASP A 23 -6.22 0.30 10.22
N GLY A 24 -5.08 0.99 10.22
CA GLY A 24 -3.76 0.38 10.13
C GLY A 24 -3.32 0.03 8.70
N ARG A 25 -4.15 0.30 7.69
CA ARG A 25 -3.75 0.21 6.28
C ARG A 25 -2.99 1.45 5.86
N ILE A 26 -2.28 1.35 4.74
CA ILE A 26 -1.64 2.48 4.07
C ILE A 26 -2.12 2.58 2.63
N GLN A 27 -2.05 3.79 2.08
CA GLN A 27 -2.21 4.03 0.66
C GLN A 27 -0.85 4.18 -0.01
N ILE A 28 -0.70 3.52 -1.14
CA ILE A 28 0.45 3.67 -2.03
C ILE A 28 -0.01 4.08 -3.42
N ALA A 29 0.82 4.83 -4.13
CA ALA A 29 0.63 5.16 -5.54
C ALA A 29 1.60 4.35 -6.41
N ASP A 30 1.07 3.66 -7.40
CA ASP A 30 1.83 2.95 -8.45
C ASP A 30 1.41 3.54 -9.81
N GLY A 31 2.24 4.46 -10.30
CA GLY A 31 1.88 5.36 -11.40
C GLY A 31 0.65 6.18 -11.08
N ASP A 32 -0.40 6.03 -11.90
CA ASP A 32 -1.65 6.77 -11.79
C ASP A 32 -2.69 6.09 -10.87
N LYS A 33 -2.37 4.93 -10.30
CA LYS A 33 -3.29 4.15 -9.46
C LYS A 33 -2.90 4.24 -8.00
N VAL A 34 -3.89 4.49 -7.15
CA VAL A 34 -3.75 4.42 -5.68
C VAL A 34 -4.34 3.13 -5.17
N TYR A 35 -3.53 2.36 -4.46
CA TYR A 35 -3.93 1.11 -3.82
C TYR A 35 -3.92 1.26 -2.30
N THR A 36 -4.86 0.59 -1.65
CA THR A 36 -4.97 0.54 -0.19
C THR A 36 -4.72 -0.90 0.27
N GLY A 37 -3.81 -1.09 1.23
CA GLY A 37 -3.55 -2.41 1.78
C GLY A 37 -2.77 -2.36 3.08
N LEU A 38 -2.47 -3.54 3.62
CA LEU A 38 -1.66 -3.63 4.84
C LEU A 38 -0.19 -3.48 4.48
N PRO A 39 0.57 -2.63 5.17
CA PRO A 39 2.01 -2.56 4.95
C PRO A 39 2.65 -3.91 5.29
N VAL A 40 3.57 -4.36 4.43
CA VAL A 40 4.52 -5.43 4.79
C VAL A 40 5.77 -4.80 5.41
N SER A 41 6.30 -5.46 6.45
CA SER A 41 7.45 -4.97 7.22
C SER A 41 8.76 -5.05 6.44
#